data_AF-A0A6G2IB03-F1
#
_entry.id   AF-A0A6G2IB03-F1
#
_cell.length_a   1.000
_cell.length_b   1.000
_cell.length_c   1.000
_cell.angle_alpha   90.00
_cell.angle_beta   90.00
_cell.angle_gamma   90.00
#
_symmetry.space_group_name_H-M   'P 1'
#
loop_
_entity.id
_entity.type
_entity.pdbx_description
1 polymer ?
#
loop_
_entity_poly.entity_id
_entity_poly.type
_entity_poly.pdbx_seq_one_letter_code
_entity_poly.pdbx_strand_id
1 'polypeptide(L)'
;MTALDLSSPVAVVGTGTMGQGIAQVALVAGHTVRLYDTVPGRAREAAAAIGARLDRLVAKDRLSGADRDAARARLLPADQLADLADCTLVVEAVLERLDVKQELFRKLEDIVGEDCLLATNTSSLSVTAIGGALRSPGRFVGLHFFNPAPLLPLVEVVSGFATDVTSATRAYETARAWGKTPVACADTPGFIVNRIARPFYAEAFAVYEAQGADPATIDAVLRECGGFRMGAFELTDLIGQDVNESVTHSVWQSFFQDVRFTPSLAQRRLVESGRLGRKTGQGWYDHRDGAERPEPHTAEQAQPPAFVVAEGDLGPASELLALIREAGIHVREEDEDHGTRLVLPGGGQLALADGQTSVEFRDVVYFDLALDYRRATRIALSASQDTASRTLAEATGLFQALGKQVSVIGDVPGMIVARTVARIVDLAHDAVAKGVATQEDIDTAMRLGVNYPLGPFEWSRRLGRNWAYALLDDLHLRDPSGRYAPSLALYRHAYATDKREGSAP
;
A
#
# COMPACT_ATOMS: atom_id res chain seq x y z
N MET A 1 23.72 -12.51 16.44
CA MET A 1 23.33 -13.76 15.75
C MET A 1 23.28 -13.48 14.28
N THR A 2 23.81 -14.39 13.47
CA THR A 2 24.03 -14.19 12.03
C THR A 2 22.92 -14.85 11.22
N ALA A 3 22.85 -14.50 9.93
CA ALA A 3 22.07 -15.23 8.93
C ALA A 3 22.40 -16.75 8.94
N LEU A 4 21.54 -17.56 8.34
CA LEU A 4 21.85 -18.96 8.07
C LEU A 4 23.11 -19.09 7.21
N ASP A 5 23.91 -20.12 7.51
CA ASP A 5 25.05 -20.48 6.69
C ASP A 5 24.59 -20.99 5.31
N LEU A 6 25.33 -20.69 4.26
CA LEU A 6 24.96 -21.10 2.89
C LEU A 6 25.03 -22.61 2.69
N SER A 7 25.81 -23.33 3.51
CA SER A 7 25.81 -24.80 3.51
C SER A 7 24.54 -25.41 4.10
N SER A 8 23.76 -24.62 4.85
CA SER A 8 22.54 -25.09 5.48
C SER A 8 21.40 -25.25 4.48
N PRO A 9 20.77 -26.43 4.36
CA PRO A 9 19.65 -26.66 3.46
C PRO A 9 18.38 -25.92 3.90
N VAL A 10 17.65 -25.39 2.92
CA VAL A 10 16.37 -24.70 3.09
C VAL A 10 15.27 -25.54 2.46
N ALA A 11 14.20 -25.83 3.19
CA ALA A 11 13.00 -26.44 2.66
C ALA A 11 11.97 -25.37 2.25
N VAL A 12 11.31 -25.58 1.12
CA VAL A 12 10.10 -24.84 0.74
C VAL A 12 8.96 -25.82 0.56
N VAL A 13 7.89 -25.64 1.33
CA VAL A 13 6.72 -26.52 1.35
C VAL A 13 5.55 -25.84 0.66
N GLY A 14 5.09 -26.42 -0.44
CA GLY A 14 4.10 -25.84 -1.34
C GLY A 14 4.74 -25.33 -2.62
N THR A 15 4.25 -25.80 -3.77
CA THR A 15 4.87 -25.56 -5.08
C THR A 15 4.08 -24.63 -6.00
N GLY A 16 3.17 -23.85 -5.43
CA GLY A 16 2.48 -22.77 -6.14
C GLY A 16 3.43 -21.62 -6.53
N THR A 17 2.86 -20.54 -7.08
CA THR A 17 3.63 -19.37 -7.55
C THR A 17 4.57 -18.81 -6.49
N MET A 18 4.09 -18.62 -5.26
CA MET A 18 4.90 -18.09 -4.16
C MET A 18 6.00 -19.05 -3.73
N GLY A 19 5.68 -20.32 -3.48
CA GLY A 19 6.69 -21.31 -3.09
C GLY A 19 7.80 -21.47 -4.15
N GLN A 20 7.44 -21.49 -5.43
CA GLN A 20 8.41 -21.48 -6.52
C GLN A 20 9.31 -20.22 -6.52
N GLY A 21 8.74 -19.05 -6.24
CA GLY A 21 9.48 -17.80 -6.15
C GLY A 21 10.42 -17.76 -4.96
N ILE A 22 9.97 -18.21 -3.79
CA ILE A 22 10.77 -18.29 -2.55
C ILE A 22 11.92 -19.29 -2.73
N ALA A 23 11.64 -20.47 -3.29
CA ALA A 23 12.65 -21.46 -3.61
C ALA A 23 13.73 -20.88 -4.54
N GLN A 24 13.33 -20.13 -5.57
CA GLN A 24 14.27 -19.46 -6.46
C GLN A 24 15.14 -18.42 -5.71
N VAL A 25 14.57 -17.65 -4.78
CA VAL A 25 15.32 -16.68 -3.97
C VAL A 25 16.40 -17.38 -3.13
N ALA A 26 16.03 -18.40 -2.36
CA ALA A 26 16.98 -19.16 -1.54
C ALA A 26 18.07 -19.84 -2.39
N LEU A 27 17.69 -20.37 -3.57
CA LEU A 27 18.61 -21.07 -4.46
C LEU A 27 19.67 -20.15 -5.07
N VAL A 28 19.24 -18.95 -5.51
CA VAL A 28 20.14 -17.92 -6.06
C VAL A 28 21.03 -17.32 -4.97
N ALA A 29 20.55 -17.25 -3.73
CA ALA A 29 21.38 -16.85 -2.59
C ALA A 29 22.50 -17.87 -2.26
N GLY A 30 22.37 -19.12 -2.72
CA GLY A 30 23.43 -20.13 -2.62
C GLY A 30 23.07 -21.40 -1.85
N HIS A 31 21.87 -21.47 -1.27
CA HIS A 31 21.45 -22.63 -0.47
C HIS A 31 21.16 -23.85 -1.34
N THR A 32 21.32 -25.03 -0.75
CA THR A 32 20.61 -26.24 -1.18
C THR A 32 19.14 -26.10 -0.83
N VAL A 33 18.25 -26.28 -1.81
CA VAL A 33 16.80 -26.10 -1.61
C VAL A 33 16.08 -27.42 -1.80
N ARG A 34 15.38 -27.86 -0.75
CA ARG A 34 14.46 -29.01 -0.81
C ARG A 34 13.04 -28.51 -1.09
N LEU A 35 12.45 -28.95 -2.20
CA LEU A 35 11.12 -28.51 -2.61
C LEU A 35 10.12 -29.65 -2.41
N TYR A 36 9.08 -29.42 -1.61
CA TYR A 36 8.08 -30.43 -1.31
C TYR A 36 6.66 -29.98 -1.67
N ASP A 37 5.86 -30.91 -2.17
CA ASP A 37 4.42 -30.78 -2.32
C ASP A 37 3.72 -32.07 -1.91
N THR A 38 2.51 -31.96 -1.38
CA THR A 38 1.70 -33.12 -1.02
C THR A 38 1.19 -33.89 -2.24
N VAL A 39 1.06 -33.22 -3.39
CA VAL A 39 0.64 -33.86 -4.64
C VAL A 39 1.86 -34.47 -5.34
N PRO A 40 1.88 -35.80 -5.57
CA PRO A 40 3.01 -36.47 -6.21
C PRO A 40 3.38 -35.84 -7.56
N GLY A 41 4.69 -35.66 -7.80
CA GLY A 41 5.22 -35.11 -9.05
C GLY A 41 5.26 -33.57 -9.12
N ARG A 42 4.43 -32.84 -8.36
CA ARG A 42 4.41 -31.37 -8.37
C ARG A 42 5.75 -30.74 -8.00
N ALA A 43 6.46 -31.31 -7.02
CA ALA A 43 7.81 -30.86 -6.65
C ALA A 43 8.80 -30.92 -7.83
N ARG A 44 8.77 -31.98 -8.62
CA ARG A 44 9.65 -32.15 -9.79
C ARG A 44 9.28 -31.19 -10.91
N GLU A 45 8.00 -31.02 -11.18
CA GLU A 45 7.53 -30.04 -12.17
C GLU A 45 7.90 -28.60 -11.78
N ALA A 46 7.71 -28.24 -10.52
CA ALA A 46 8.06 -26.93 -10.01
C ALA A 46 9.57 -26.68 -10.06
N ALA A 47 10.40 -27.69 -9.78
CA ALA A 47 11.85 -27.60 -9.96
C ALA A 47 12.24 -27.37 -11.42
N ALA A 48 11.59 -28.06 -12.36
CA ALA A 48 11.80 -27.82 -13.80
C ALA A 48 11.40 -26.39 -14.19
N ALA A 49 10.28 -25.87 -13.68
CA ALA A 49 9.82 -24.50 -13.91
C ALA A 49 10.77 -23.44 -13.33
N ILE A 50 11.33 -23.67 -12.14
CA ILE A 50 12.39 -22.82 -11.55
C ILE A 50 13.61 -22.85 -12.47
N GLY A 51 14.04 -24.03 -12.92
CA GLY A 51 15.13 -24.17 -13.87
C GLY A 51 14.93 -23.32 -15.14
N ALA A 52 13.76 -23.44 -15.78
CA ALA A 52 13.43 -22.64 -16.96
C ALA A 52 13.40 -21.11 -16.69
N ARG A 53 13.06 -20.69 -15.45
CA ARG A 53 13.22 -19.28 -15.04
C ARG A 53 14.68 -18.86 -14.95
N LEU A 54 15.56 -19.71 -14.43
CA LEU A 54 17.00 -19.43 -14.38
C LEU A 54 17.59 -19.32 -15.80
N ASP A 55 17.19 -20.17 -16.74
CA ASP A 55 17.63 -20.04 -18.15
C ASP A 55 17.25 -18.68 -18.76
N ARG A 56 16.03 -18.19 -18.43
CA ARG A 56 15.59 -16.86 -18.85
C ARG A 56 16.38 -15.72 -18.20
N LEU A 57 16.97 -15.93 -17.03
CA LEU A 57 17.87 -14.94 -16.42
C LEU A 57 19.22 -14.93 -17.15
N VAL A 58 19.74 -16.10 -17.54
CA VAL A 58 20.96 -16.21 -18.36
C VAL A 58 20.76 -15.54 -19.72
N ALA A 59 19.64 -15.80 -20.39
CA ALA A 59 19.31 -15.17 -21.68
C ALA A 59 19.14 -13.64 -21.61
N LYS A 60 18.99 -13.08 -20.41
CA LYS A 60 18.91 -11.63 -20.15
C LYS A 60 20.19 -11.07 -19.54
N ASP A 61 21.28 -11.84 -19.52
CA ASP A 61 22.56 -11.49 -18.89
C ASP A 61 22.44 -11.09 -17.40
N ARG A 62 21.44 -11.64 -16.70
CA ARG A 62 21.20 -11.41 -15.26
C ARG A 62 21.75 -12.51 -14.36
N LEU A 63 22.26 -13.59 -14.95
CA LEU A 63 22.86 -14.73 -14.25
C LEU A 63 23.87 -15.39 -15.20
N SER A 64 25.02 -15.84 -14.71
CA SER A 64 25.96 -16.58 -15.56
C SER A 64 25.48 -18.00 -15.81
N GLY A 65 25.94 -18.62 -16.90
CA GLY A 65 25.62 -20.03 -17.19
C GLY A 65 26.11 -20.98 -16.09
N ALA A 66 27.30 -20.71 -15.53
CA ALA A 66 27.88 -21.48 -14.44
C ALA A 66 27.07 -21.36 -13.14
N ASP A 67 26.63 -20.16 -12.77
CA ASP A 67 25.80 -19.94 -11.58
C ASP A 67 24.43 -20.61 -11.73
N ARG A 68 23.86 -20.59 -12.95
CA ARG A 68 22.63 -21.30 -13.28
C ARG A 68 22.78 -22.81 -13.13
N ASP A 69 23.88 -23.40 -13.59
CA ASP A 69 24.13 -24.84 -13.47
C ASP A 69 24.38 -25.25 -12.01
N ALA A 70 25.14 -24.44 -11.28
CA ALA A 70 25.36 -24.64 -9.85
C ALA A 70 24.07 -24.53 -9.03
N ALA A 71 23.22 -23.54 -9.32
CA ALA A 71 21.90 -23.39 -8.72
C ALA A 71 21.02 -24.60 -9.00
N ARG A 72 20.96 -25.09 -10.24
CA ARG A 72 20.17 -26.29 -10.59
C ARG A 72 20.61 -27.54 -9.82
N ALA A 73 21.91 -27.74 -9.63
CA ALA A 73 22.44 -28.87 -8.89
C ALA A 73 22.02 -28.87 -7.40
N ARG A 74 21.72 -27.69 -6.85
CA ARG A 74 21.26 -27.48 -5.47
C ARG A 74 19.74 -27.57 -5.28
N LEU A 75 18.97 -27.69 -6.37
CA LEU A 75 17.51 -27.75 -6.30
C LEU A 75 17.02 -29.19 -6.30
N LEU A 76 16.56 -29.66 -5.15
CA LEU A 76 16.25 -31.06 -4.89
C LEU A 76 14.75 -31.24 -4.61
N PRO A 77 13.97 -31.80 -5.55
CA PRO A 77 12.59 -32.21 -5.26
C PRO A 77 12.57 -33.29 -4.18
N ALA A 78 11.77 -33.11 -3.14
CA ALA A 78 11.50 -34.09 -2.10
C ALA A 78 10.21 -34.84 -2.41
N ASP A 79 10.20 -36.16 -2.18
CA ASP A 79 9.05 -37.01 -2.43
C ASP A 79 8.17 -37.18 -1.17
N GLN A 80 8.77 -36.98 0.01
CA GLN A 80 8.09 -37.07 1.32
C GLN A 80 8.63 -36.03 2.31
N LEU A 81 7.83 -35.70 3.33
CA LEU A 81 8.24 -34.75 4.37
C LEU A 81 9.51 -35.20 5.12
N ALA A 82 9.73 -36.50 5.29
CA ALA A 82 10.92 -37.04 5.95
C ALA A 82 12.22 -36.66 5.23
N ASP A 83 12.16 -36.36 3.94
CA ASP A 83 13.31 -35.90 3.17
C ASP A 83 13.74 -34.47 3.58
N LEU A 84 13.00 -33.77 4.45
CA LEU A 84 13.30 -32.42 4.92
C LEU A 84 14.06 -32.39 6.26
N ALA A 85 14.38 -33.55 6.84
CA ALA A 85 14.90 -33.66 8.21
C ALA A 85 16.22 -32.91 8.48
N ASP A 86 17.06 -32.74 7.45
CA ASP A 86 18.36 -32.05 7.52
C ASP A 86 18.27 -30.53 7.26
N CYS A 87 17.08 -30.00 6.97
CA CYS A 87 16.90 -28.58 6.70
C CYS A 87 16.97 -27.75 7.99
N THR A 88 17.60 -26.57 7.92
CA THR A 88 17.72 -25.64 9.06
C THR A 88 16.69 -24.51 9.00
N LEU A 89 15.99 -24.37 7.88
CA LEU A 89 14.86 -23.47 7.67
C LEU A 89 13.81 -24.17 6.82
N VAL A 90 12.55 -24.11 7.25
CA VAL A 90 11.40 -24.48 6.44
C VAL A 90 10.56 -23.24 6.18
N VAL A 91 10.26 -22.94 4.91
CA VAL A 91 9.31 -21.89 4.52
C VAL A 91 8.06 -22.51 3.92
N GLU A 92 6.93 -22.36 4.60
CA GLU A 92 5.62 -22.85 4.18
C GLU A 92 4.90 -21.84 3.29
N ALA A 93 4.40 -22.31 2.14
CA ALA A 93 3.59 -21.55 1.17
C ALA A 93 2.51 -22.45 0.54
N VAL A 94 1.75 -23.17 1.38
CA VAL A 94 0.60 -24.01 1.02
C VAL A 94 -0.72 -23.24 1.15
N LEU A 95 -1.85 -23.96 1.06
CA LEU A 95 -3.20 -23.42 1.17
C LEU A 95 -3.38 -22.55 2.42
N GLU A 96 -4.02 -21.39 2.24
CA GLU A 96 -4.26 -20.40 3.29
C GLU A 96 -5.41 -20.83 4.22
N ARG A 97 -5.18 -21.91 4.98
CA ARG A 97 -6.12 -22.49 5.95
C ARG A 97 -5.40 -22.84 7.25
N LEU A 98 -5.94 -22.36 8.38
CA LEU A 98 -5.30 -22.53 9.69
C LEU A 98 -5.11 -24.01 10.07
N ASP A 99 -6.14 -24.84 9.89
CA ASP A 99 -6.11 -26.27 10.22
C ASP A 99 -5.05 -27.01 9.40
N VAL A 100 -4.97 -26.72 8.10
CA VAL A 100 -3.97 -27.30 7.19
C VAL A 100 -2.55 -26.93 7.62
N LYS A 101 -2.30 -25.64 7.93
CA LYS A 101 -0.97 -25.17 8.35
C LYS A 101 -0.57 -25.75 9.71
N GLN A 102 -1.48 -25.78 10.69
CA GLN A 102 -1.21 -26.37 12.01
C GLN A 102 -0.91 -27.87 11.94
N GLU A 103 -1.63 -28.63 11.11
CA GLU A 103 -1.32 -30.05 10.90
C GLU A 103 0.05 -30.25 10.25
N LEU A 104 0.35 -29.45 9.21
CA LEU A 104 1.64 -29.50 8.53
C LEU A 104 2.80 -29.18 9.49
N PHE A 105 2.69 -28.10 10.27
CA PHE A 105 3.76 -27.69 11.18
C PHE A 105 4.00 -28.65 12.32
N ARG A 106 2.97 -29.35 12.84
CA ARG A 106 3.16 -30.45 13.79
C ARG A 106 3.99 -31.59 13.20
N LYS A 107 3.66 -32.02 11.98
CA LYS A 107 4.42 -33.07 11.27
C LYS A 107 5.86 -32.64 11.00
N LEU A 108 6.07 -31.40 10.57
CA LEU A 108 7.41 -30.86 10.34
C LEU A 108 8.21 -30.80 11.63
N GLU A 109 7.62 -30.38 12.75
CA GLU A 109 8.29 -30.31 14.06
C GLU A 109 8.78 -31.67 14.56
N ASP A 110 8.10 -32.77 14.21
CA ASP A 110 8.54 -34.14 14.50
C ASP A 110 9.70 -34.61 13.61
N ILE A 111 9.94 -33.95 12.48
CA ILE A 111 10.89 -34.39 11.44
C ILE A 111 12.19 -33.58 11.48
N VAL A 112 12.10 -32.26 11.60
CA VAL A 112 13.26 -31.37 11.54
C VAL A 112 13.94 -31.23 12.90
N GLY A 113 15.26 -31.05 12.91
CA GLY A 113 16.02 -30.87 14.15
C GLY A 113 15.54 -29.68 14.99
N GLU A 114 15.81 -29.70 16.30
CA GLU A 114 15.31 -28.72 17.29
C GLU A 114 15.73 -27.26 17.01
N ASP A 115 16.87 -27.06 16.36
CA ASP A 115 17.37 -25.72 15.97
C ASP A 115 16.82 -25.20 14.63
N CYS A 116 16.03 -26.00 13.90
CA CYS A 116 15.44 -25.62 12.63
C CYS A 116 14.44 -24.47 12.79
N LEU A 117 14.60 -23.41 11.99
CA LEU A 117 13.65 -22.29 11.93
C LEU A 117 12.42 -22.73 11.14
N LEU A 118 11.23 -22.51 11.69
CA LEU A 118 9.97 -22.77 11.01
C LEU A 118 9.33 -21.44 10.61
N ALA A 119 9.06 -21.26 9.32
CA ALA A 119 8.54 -20.01 8.79
C ALA A 119 7.31 -20.24 7.91
N THR A 120 6.36 -19.32 7.97
CA THR A 120 5.19 -19.30 7.07
C THR A 120 5.17 -18.03 6.21
N ASN A 121 4.82 -18.18 4.93
CA ASN A 121 4.55 -17.07 4.01
C ASN A 121 3.09 -16.61 4.07
N THR A 122 2.32 -17.00 5.10
CA THR A 122 0.93 -16.53 5.30
C THR A 122 0.83 -15.02 5.10
N SER A 123 -0.28 -14.58 4.51
CA SER A 123 -0.57 -13.17 4.23
C SER A 123 -1.71 -12.62 5.08
N SER A 124 -2.46 -13.53 5.73
CA SER A 124 -3.75 -13.24 6.35
C SER A 124 -3.96 -13.93 7.69
N LEU A 125 -3.40 -15.13 7.89
CA LEU A 125 -3.53 -15.88 9.14
C LEU A 125 -2.52 -15.40 10.18
N SER A 126 -2.95 -15.38 11.45
CA SER A 126 -2.10 -15.08 12.59
C SER A 126 -0.95 -16.10 12.72
N VAL A 127 0.28 -15.58 12.80
CA VAL A 127 1.50 -16.36 13.06
C VAL A 127 1.41 -17.02 14.43
N THR A 128 0.84 -16.33 15.42
CA THR A 128 0.56 -16.86 16.75
C THR A 128 -0.40 -18.04 16.71
N ALA A 129 -1.48 -17.94 15.94
CA ALA A 129 -2.45 -19.02 15.81
C ALA A 129 -1.84 -20.27 15.15
N ILE A 130 -1.02 -20.09 14.11
CA ILE A 130 -0.34 -21.22 13.45
C ILE A 130 0.69 -21.84 14.41
N GLY A 131 1.55 -21.01 15.02
CA GLY A 131 2.59 -21.44 15.94
C GLY A 131 2.05 -22.07 17.22
N GLY A 132 0.83 -21.74 17.65
CA GLY A 132 0.21 -22.30 18.85
C GLY A 132 -0.04 -23.82 18.82
N ALA A 133 0.10 -24.47 17.66
CA ALA A 133 0.03 -25.92 17.54
C ALA A 133 1.38 -26.64 17.77
N LEU A 134 2.47 -25.89 17.92
CA LEU A 134 3.84 -26.40 18.08
C LEU A 134 4.20 -26.64 19.54
N ARG A 135 5.08 -27.61 19.81
CA ARG A 135 5.71 -27.83 21.12
C ARG A 135 6.77 -26.77 21.42
N SER A 136 7.49 -26.32 20.40
CA SER A 136 8.55 -25.31 20.49
C SER A 136 8.22 -24.09 19.63
N PRO A 137 7.21 -23.28 19.99
CA PRO A 137 6.77 -22.14 19.17
C PRO A 137 7.78 -20.99 19.09
N GLY A 138 8.80 -20.95 19.96
CA GLY A 138 9.88 -19.95 19.95
C GLY A 138 10.67 -19.86 18.65
N ARG A 139 10.76 -20.96 17.89
CA ARG A 139 11.42 -21.02 16.59
C ARG A 139 10.50 -20.79 15.39
N PHE A 140 9.27 -20.37 15.64
CA PHE A 140 8.27 -20.11 14.60
C PHE A 140 8.18 -18.62 14.27
N VAL A 141 8.22 -18.28 12.98
CA VAL A 141 8.16 -16.89 12.48
C VAL A 141 7.25 -16.77 11.26
N GLY A 142 6.71 -15.59 11.00
CA GLY A 142 6.25 -15.23 9.65
C GLY A 142 7.43 -14.73 8.83
N LEU A 143 7.52 -15.18 7.58
CA LEU A 143 8.48 -14.72 6.59
C LEU A 143 7.73 -14.43 5.29
N HIS A 144 7.06 -13.30 5.26
CA HIS A 144 6.08 -12.95 4.24
C HIS A 144 6.74 -12.22 3.06
N PHE A 145 6.82 -12.92 1.93
CA PHE A 145 7.30 -12.40 0.65
C PHE A 145 6.14 -11.85 -0.18
N PHE A 146 6.44 -10.88 -1.05
CA PHE A 146 5.45 -10.27 -1.94
C PHE A 146 5.55 -10.82 -3.36
N ASN A 147 4.42 -11.00 -4.04
CA ASN A 147 4.37 -11.56 -5.39
C ASN A 147 4.74 -10.51 -6.47
N PRO A 148 5.69 -10.80 -7.39
CA PRO A 148 6.56 -11.99 -7.48
C PRO A 148 7.78 -11.94 -6.55
N ALA A 149 7.98 -13.00 -5.76
CA ALA A 149 9.02 -13.05 -4.72
C ALA A 149 10.45 -12.79 -5.23
N PRO A 150 10.89 -13.24 -6.41
CA PRO A 150 12.24 -12.91 -6.92
C PRO A 150 12.43 -11.44 -7.31
N LEU A 151 11.36 -10.71 -7.61
CA LEU A 151 11.42 -9.34 -8.13
C LEU A 151 11.20 -8.29 -7.04
N LEU A 152 10.27 -8.54 -6.12
CA LEU A 152 9.98 -7.60 -5.04
C LEU A 152 11.05 -7.69 -3.94
N PRO A 153 11.60 -6.56 -3.48
CA PRO A 153 12.69 -6.55 -2.51
C PRO A 153 12.22 -6.75 -1.07
N LEU A 154 10.97 -6.41 -0.76
CA LEU A 154 10.45 -6.44 0.61
C LEU A 154 10.17 -7.85 1.12
N VAL A 155 10.47 -8.10 2.39
CA VAL A 155 9.98 -9.25 3.18
C VAL A 155 9.54 -8.75 4.56
N GLU A 156 8.34 -9.11 5.00
CA GLU A 156 7.91 -8.86 6.39
C GLU A 156 8.32 -10.05 7.27
N VAL A 157 9.15 -9.78 8.28
CA VAL A 157 9.50 -10.74 9.33
C VAL A 157 8.55 -10.53 10.49
N VAL A 158 7.62 -11.47 10.67
CA VAL A 158 6.51 -11.34 11.60
C VAL A 158 6.77 -12.17 12.85
N SER A 159 6.78 -11.52 14.01
CA SER A 159 6.90 -12.19 15.31
C SER A 159 5.51 -12.51 15.86
N GLY A 160 5.22 -13.81 16.02
CA GLY A 160 4.09 -14.27 16.82
C GLY A 160 4.33 -14.04 18.31
N PHE A 161 3.29 -14.25 19.14
CA PHE A 161 3.36 -14.00 20.58
C PHE A 161 4.47 -14.77 21.29
N ALA A 162 4.75 -16.00 20.85
CA ALA A 162 5.74 -16.88 21.46
C ALA A 162 7.09 -16.87 20.71
N THR A 163 7.22 -16.12 19.61
CA THR A 163 8.44 -16.11 18.78
C THR A 163 9.63 -15.56 19.57
N ASP A 164 10.74 -16.30 19.59
CA ASP A 164 11.97 -15.83 20.19
C ASP A 164 12.59 -14.71 19.36
N VAL A 165 13.09 -13.68 20.03
CA VAL A 165 13.82 -12.56 19.39
C VAL A 165 15.00 -13.08 18.56
N THR A 166 15.65 -14.15 19.01
CA THR A 166 16.77 -14.81 18.34
C THR A 166 16.34 -15.43 17.00
N SER A 167 15.19 -16.09 16.96
CA SER A 167 14.58 -16.69 15.78
C SER A 167 14.15 -15.63 14.77
N ALA A 168 13.48 -14.57 15.23
CA ALA A 168 13.11 -13.43 14.38
C ALA A 168 14.34 -12.73 13.80
N THR A 169 15.38 -12.51 14.60
CA THR A 169 16.65 -11.92 14.15
C THR A 169 17.34 -12.79 13.11
N ARG A 170 17.38 -14.12 13.31
CA ARG A 170 17.95 -15.06 12.34
C ARG A 170 17.18 -15.04 11.01
N ALA A 171 15.85 -14.98 11.06
CA ALA A 171 15.01 -14.84 9.87
C ALA A 171 15.25 -13.52 9.13
N TYR A 172 15.36 -12.42 9.87
CA TYR A 172 15.67 -11.08 9.35
C TYR A 172 17.02 -11.05 8.63
N GLU A 173 18.10 -11.45 9.30
CA GLU A 173 19.43 -11.45 8.69
C GLU A 173 19.52 -12.43 7.50
N THR A 174 18.78 -13.54 7.54
CA THR A 174 18.70 -14.47 6.41
C THR A 174 18.03 -13.83 5.19
N ALA A 175 16.88 -13.18 5.35
CA ALA A 175 16.21 -12.48 4.26
C ALA A 175 17.10 -11.37 3.69
N ARG A 176 17.78 -10.62 4.56
CA ARG A 176 18.78 -9.60 4.14
C ARG A 176 19.92 -10.21 3.34
N ALA A 177 20.49 -11.33 3.79
CA ALA A 177 21.55 -12.05 3.08
C ALA A 177 21.09 -12.58 1.71
N TRP A 178 19.79 -12.86 1.54
CA TRP A 178 19.19 -13.21 0.24
C TRP A 178 18.96 -12.01 -0.69
N GLY A 179 19.48 -10.82 -0.34
CA GLY A 179 19.33 -9.59 -1.13
C GLY A 179 17.94 -8.96 -1.00
N LYS A 180 17.19 -9.30 0.06
CA LYS A 180 15.92 -8.65 0.39
C LYS A 180 16.14 -7.48 1.35
N THR A 181 15.11 -6.66 1.45
CA THR A 181 14.97 -5.61 2.47
C THR A 181 13.92 -6.10 3.47
N PRO A 182 14.34 -6.78 4.54
CA PRO A 182 13.40 -7.21 5.57
C PRO A 182 12.95 -6.03 6.45
N VAL A 183 11.70 -6.08 6.88
CA VAL A 183 11.11 -5.20 7.90
C VAL A 183 10.55 -6.06 9.03
N ALA A 184 10.70 -5.62 10.27
CA ALA A 184 10.21 -6.37 11.43
C ALA A 184 8.79 -5.90 11.82
N CYS A 185 7.89 -6.84 12.12
CA CYS A 185 6.60 -6.49 12.69
C CYS A 185 6.03 -7.53 13.65
N ALA A 186 5.11 -7.08 14.50
CA ALA A 186 4.30 -7.95 15.34
C ALA A 186 3.16 -8.59 14.55
N ASP A 187 2.75 -9.79 14.97
CA ASP A 187 1.60 -10.52 14.46
C ASP A 187 0.28 -9.79 14.75
N THR A 188 -0.08 -8.87 13.86
CA THR A 188 -1.38 -8.18 13.84
C THR A 188 -2.03 -8.36 12.48
N PRO A 189 -3.37 -8.27 12.37
CA PRO A 189 -4.05 -8.55 11.11
C PRO A 189 -3.55 -7.66 9.97
N GLY A 190 -3.12 -8.29 8.86
CA GLY A 190 -2.57 -7.61 7.69
C GLY A 190 -1.15 -7.05 7.86
N PHE A 191 -0.44 -7.38 8.94
CA PHE A 191 0.93 -6.99 9.23
C PHE A 191 1.15 -5.48 9.04
N ILE A 192 2.09 -5.06 8.19
CA ILE A 192 2.27 -3.65 7.82
C ILE A 192 1.53 -3.36 6.51
N VAL A 193 1.96 -3.99 5.40
CA VAL A 193 1.58 -3.58 4.05
C VAL A 193 0.08 -3.77 3.81
N ASN A 194 -0.44 -4.96 4.11
CA ASN A 194 -1.85 -5.25 3.82
C ASN A 194 -2.79 -4.39 4.65
N ARG A 195 -2.42 -4.07 5.90
CA ARG A 195 -3.14 -3.17 6.80
C ARG A 195 -3.14 -1.72 6.31
N ILE A 196 -1.96 -1.13 6.08
CA ILE A 196 -1.81 0.29 5.77
C ILE A 196 -2.19 0.61 4.31
N ALA A 197 -2.16 -0.38 3.41
CA ALA A 197 -2.61 -0.20 2.03
C ALA A 197 -4.14 -0.20 1.87
N ARG A 198 -4.93 -0.66 2.85
CA ARG A 198 -6.41 -0.76 2.70
C ARG A 198 -7.07 0.56 2.30
N PRO A 199 -6.74 1.73 2.90
CA PRO A 199 -7.37 2.99 2.54
C PRO A 199 -7.16 3.40 1.08
N PHE A 200 -6.04 3.01 0.45
CA PHE A 200 -5.80 3.35 -0.95
C PHE A 200 -6.91 2.85 -1.88
N TYR A 201 -7.38 1.62 -1.65
CA TYR A 201 -8.50 1.05 -2.39
C TYR A 201 -9.84 1.59 -1.86
N ALA A 202 -9.99 1.56 -0.54
CA ALA A 202 -11.27 1.82 0.11
C ALA A 202 -11.75 3.26 -0.10
N GLU A 203 -10.83 4.24 -0.12
CA GLU A 203 -11.19 5.64 -0.35
C GLU A 203 -11.53 5.92 -1.81
N ALA A 204 -10.81 5.32 -2.77
CA ALA A 204 -11.16 5.39 -4.19
C ALA A 204 -12.56 4.82 -4.46
N PHE A 205 -12.88 3.67 -3.86
CA PHE A 205 -14.22 3.07 -3.97
C PHE A 205 -15.29 3.92 -3.30
N ALA A 206 -15.00 4.55 -2.15
CA ALA A 206 -15.93 5.44 -1.48
C ALA A 206 -16.26 6.68 -2.33
N VAL A 207 -15.26 7.28 -3.00
CA VAL A 207 -15.50 8.40 -3.94
C VAL A 207 -16.38 7.96 -5.10
N TYR A 208 -16.13 6.77 -5.67
CA TYR A 208 -16.96 6.23 -6.74
C TYR A 208 -18.40 5.93 -6.29
N GLU A 209 -18.59 5.30 -5.13
CA GLU A 209 -19.91 4.98 -4.57
C GLU A 209 -20.70 6.25 -4.21
N ALA A 210 -20.00 7.32 -3.80
CA ALA A 210 -20.58 8.65 -3.60
C ALA A 210 -20.85 9.41 -4.92
N GLN A 211 -20.60 8.79 -6.07
CA GLN A 211 -20.73 9.40 -7.40
C GLN A 211 -19.87 10.66 -7.58
N GLY A 212 -18.74 10.75 -6.86
CA GLY A 212 -17.82 11.88 -6.96
C GLY A 212 -17.07 11.90 -8.29
N ALA A 213 -16.64 10.74 -8.80
CA ALA A 213 -15.97 10.63 -10.09
C ALA A 213 -16.05 9.20 -10.63
N ASP A 214 -15.87 9.05 -11.94
CA ASP A 214 -15.73 7.74 -12.56
C ASP A 214 -14.34 7.11 -12.28
N PRO A 215 -14.18 5.79 -12.43
CA PRO A 215 -12.93 5.09 -12.16
C PRO A 215 -11.71 5.64 -12.91
N ALA A 216 -11.86 6.04 -14.18
CA ALA A 216 -10.73 6.54 -14.98
C ALA A 216 -10.23 7.88 -14.45
N THR A 217 -11.16 8.77 -14.07
CA THR A 217 -10.83 10.04 -13.42
C THR A 217 -10.14 9.85 -12.08
N ILE A 218 -10.65 8.97 -11.21
CA ILE A 218 -10.05 8.72 -9.89
C ILE A 218 -8.63 8.16 -10.05
N ASP A 219 -8.44 7.19 -10.94
CA ASP A 219 -7.13 6.60 -11.19
C ASP A 219 -6.14 7.61 -11.78
N ALA A 220 -6.58 8.46 -12.72
CA ALA A 220 -5.75 9.52 -13.26
C ALA A 220 -5.32 10.52 -12.18
N VAL A 221 -6.22 10.94 -11.30
CA VAL A 221 -5.91 11.85 -10.19
C VAL A 221 -4.92 11.21 -9.20
N LEU A 222 -5.13 9.95 -8.78
CA LEU A 222 -4.19 9.24 -7.91
C LEU A 222 -2.78 9.15 -8.53
N ARG A 223 -2.67 8.91 -9.85
CA ARG A 223 -1.37 8.80 -10.53
C ARG A 223 -0.70 10.16 -10.76
N GLU A 224 -1.42 11.07 -11.41
CA GLU A 224 -0.88 12.29 -12.00
C GLU A 224 -0.86 13.48 -11.04
N CYS A 225 -1.66 13.42 -9.97
CA CYS A 225 -1.67 14.38 -8.87
C CYS A 225 -1.02 13.78 -7.61
N GLY A 226 -1.50 12.60 -7.19
CA GLY A 226 -1.01 11.91 -5.98
C GLY A 226 0.35 11.21 -6.13
N GLY A 227 0.87 11.06 -7.36
CA GLY A 227 2.16 10.45 -7.64
C GLY A 227 2.23 8.93 -7.45
N PHE A 228 1.09 8.26 -7.24
CA PHE A 228 1.04 6.80 -7.17
C PHE A 228 1.39 6.18 -8.53
N ARG A 229 2.07 5.03 -8.53
CA ARG A 229 2.49 4.36 -9.77
C ARG A 229 1.31 3.91 -10.64
N MET A 230 0.21 3.53 -10.02
CA MET A 230 -1.01 3.02 -10.64
C MET A 230 -2.21 3.49 -9.83
N GLY A 231 -3.36 3.71 -10.48
CA GLY A 231 -4.59 4.02 -9.76
C GLY A 231 -5.18 2.79 -9.07
N ALA A 232 -6.12 3.01 -8.15
CA ALA A 232 -6.71 1.96 -7.33
C ALA A 232 -7.56 0.97 -8.15
N PHE A 233 -8.31 1.44 -9.15
CA PHE A 233 -9.17 0.61 -9.97
C PHE A 233 -8.34 -0.28 -10.91
N GLU A 234 -7.34 0.30 -11.57
CA GLU A 234 -6.36 -0.40 -12.42
C GLU A 234 -5.57 -1.44 -11.63
N LEU A 235 -5.14 -1.09 -10.41
CA LEU A 235 -4.35 -1.97 -9.57
C LEU A 235 -5.18 -3.16 -9.09
N THR A 236 -6.44 -2.95 -8.70
CA THR A 236 -7.31 -4.07 -8.29
C THR A 236 -7.69 -4.97 -9.47
N ASP A 237 -7.83 -4.44 -10.67
CA ASP A 237 -8.02 -5.24 -11.89
C ASP A 237 -6.77 -6.05 -12.27
N LEU A 238 -5.57 -5.55 -11.95
CA LEU A 238 -4.31 -6.27 -12.15
C LEU A 238 -4.12 -7.38 -11.11
N ILE A 239 -4.40 -7.09 -9.83
CA ILE A 239 -4.31 -8.06 -8.73
C ILE A 239 -5.37 -9.17 -8.90
N GLY A 240 -6.58 -8.78 -9.31
CA GLY A 240 -7.78 -9.58 -9.31
C GLY A 240 -8.73 -9.13 -8.21
N GLN A 241 -9.99 -8.87 -8.56
CA GLN A 241 -10.98 -8.33 -7.63
C GLN A 241 -11.28 -9.29 -6.46
N ASP A 242 -11.37 -10.58 -6.74
CA ASP A 242 -11.57 -11.65 -5.76
C ASP A 242 -10.41 -11.72 -4.74
N VAL A 243 -9.17 -11.57 -5.22
CA VAL A 243 -7.99 -11.60 -4.35
C VAL A 243 -7.94 -10.35 -3.47
N ASN A 244 -8.13 -9.16 -4.05
CA ASN A 244 -8.11 -7.92 -3.29
C ASN A 244 -9.26 -7.85 -2.26
N GLU A 245 -10.49 -8.22 -2.67
CA GLU A 245 -11.65 -8.28 -1.79
C GLU A 245 -11.43 -9.30 -0.66
N SER A 246 -10.92 -10.49 -0.96
CA SER A 246 -10.65 -11.53 0.07
C SER A 246 -9.67 -11.03 1.13
N VAL A 247 -8.62 -10.31 0.74
CA VAL A 247 -7.68 -9.70 1.70
C VAL A 247 -8.36 -8.62 2.53
N THR A 248 -9.18 -7.75 1.91
CA THR A 248 -9.95 -6.74 2.64
C THR A 248 -10.90 -7.36 3.66
N HIS A 249 -11.66 -8.39 3.26
CA HIS A 249 -12.54 -9.13 4.18
C HIS A 249 -11.77 -9.80 5.31
N SER A 250 -10.62 -10.41 5.02
CA SER A 250 -9.80 -11.03 6.06
C SER A 250 -9.33 -10.01 7.08
N VAL A 251 -8.77 -8.87 6.65
CA VAL A 251 -8.31 -7.81 7.55
C VAL A 251 -9.49 -7.28 8.38
N TRP A 252 -10.63 -7.00 7.74
CA TRP A 252 -11.84 -6.52 8.40
C TRP A 252 -12.36 -7.50 9.46
N GLN A 253 -12.50 -8.78 9.13
CA GLN A 253 -12.96 -9.82 10.06
C GLN A 253 -11.98 -10.00 11.22
N SER A 254 -10.68 -10.00 10.95
CA SER A 254 -9.64 -10.17 11.96
C SER A 254 -9.50 -8.96 12.89
N PHE A 255 -9.96 -7.77 12.47
CA PHE A 255 -10.14 -6.60 13.33
C PHE A 255 -11.55 -6.53 13.96
N PHE A 256 -12.26 -7.66 14.03
CA PHE A 256 -13.62 -7.73 14.59
C PHE A 256 -14.59 -6.74 13.94
N GLN A 257 -14.50 -6.63 12.61
CA GLN A 257 -15.36 -5.80 11.77
C GLN A 257 -15.19 -4.29 12.01
N ASP A 258 -13.99 -3.84 12.40
CA ASP A 258 -13.66 -2.43 12.51
C ASP A 258 -14.02 -1.66 11.22
N VAL A 259 -14.86 -0.64 11.37
CA VAL A 259 -15.48 0.12 10.27
C VAL A 259 -14.45 0.76 9.32
N ARG A 260 -13.22 0.99 9.80
CA ARG A 260 -12.12 1.56 9.01
C ARG A 260 -11.62 0.63 7.89
N PHE A 261 -11.94 -0.67 7.97
CA PHE A 261 -11.57 -1.68 6.98
C PHE A 261 -12.77 -2.25 6.22
N THR A 262 -13.94 -1.61 6.30
CA THR A 262 -15.19 -2.11 5.68
C THR A 262 -15.01 -2.35 4.16
N PRO A 263 -15.35 -3.55 3.66
CA PRO A 263 -15.36 -3.85 2.23
C PRO A 263 -16.35 -2.99 1.42
N SER A 264 -16.08 -2.78 0.13
CA SER A 264 -16.94 -2.01 -0.77
C SER A 264 -17.99 -2.89 -1.45
N LEU A 265 -19.24 -2.41 -1.50
CA LEU A 265 -20.31 -3.10 -2.24
C LEU A 265 -20.08 -3.04 -3.75
N ALA A 266 -19.46 -1.96 -4.25
CA ALA A 266 -19.13 -1.83 -5.66
C ALA A 266 -18.09 -2.89 -6.10
N GLN A 267 -17.05 -3.11 -5.29
CA GLN A 267 -16.08 -4.20 -5.53
C GLN A 267 -16.77 -5.57 -5.45
N ARG A 268 -17.61 -5.79 -4.43
CA ARG A 268 -18.35 -7.05 -4.23
C ARG A 268 -19.14 -7.48 -5.45
N ARG A 269 -19.83 -6.54 -6.10
CA ARG A 269 -20.60 -6.80 -7.34
C ARG A 269 -19.73 -7.31 -8.48
N LEU A 270 -18.49 -6.86 -8.60
CA LEU A 270 -17.55 -7.36 -9.61
C LEU A 270 -17.16 -8.81 -9.33
N VAL A 271 -16.88 -9.13 -8.06
CA VAL A 271 -16.54 -10.50 -7.65
C VAL A 271 -17.71 -11.45 -7.87
N GLU A 272 -18.90 -11.08 -7.39
CA GLU A 272 -20.11 -11.90 -7.53
C GLU A 272 -20.56 -12.09 -8.99
N SER A 273 -20.24 -11.14 -9.87
CA SER A 273 -20.51 -11.26 -11.31
C SER A 273 -19.38 -11.90 -12.12
N GLY A 274 -18.29 -12.36 -11.49
CA GLY A 274 -17.15 -12.98 -12.17
C GLY A 274 -16.28 -12.02 -12.99
N ARG A 275 -16.42 -10.70 -12.77
CA ARG A 275 -15.61 -9.65 -13.39
C ARG A 275 -14.35 -9.40 -12.57
N LEU A 276 -13.42 -10.34 -12.64
CA LEU A 276 -12.26 -10.41 -11.75
C LEU A 276 -11.03 -9.62 -12.26
N GLY A 277 -11.20 -8.71 -13.21
CA GLY A 277 -10.13 -7.90 -13.79
C GLY A 277 -9.45 -8.55 -14.99
N ARG A 278 -8.14 -8.34 -15.15
CA ARG A 278 -7.36 -8.76 -16.33
C ARG A 278 -7.45 -10.26 -16.61
N LYS A 279 -7.44 -11.09 -15.57
CA LYS A 279 -7.47 -12.55 -15.70
C LYS A 279 -8.78 -13.10 -16.31
N THR A 280 -9.85 -12.32 -16.26
CA THR A 280 -11.16 -12.66 -16.87
C THR A 280 -11.52 -11.74 -18.03
N GLY A 281 -10.58 -10.88 -18.46
CA GLY A 281 -10.81 -9.89 -19.53
C GLY A 281 -11.73 -8.73 -19.15
N GLN A 282 -12.26 -8.68 -17.93
CA GLN A 282 -13.20 -7.65 -17.49
C GLN A 282 -13.14 -7.51 -15.96
N GLY A 283 -13.03 -6.26 -15.49
CA GLY A 283 -13.21 -5.85 -14.10
C GLY A 283 -13.90 -4.50 -14.06
N TRP A 284 -13.27 -3.51 -13.41
CA TRP A 284 -13.63 -2.10 -13.57
C TRP A 284 -13.49 -1.63 -15.01
N TYR A 285 -12.44 -2.11 -15.68
CA TYR A 285 -12.18 -1.83 -17.08
C TYR A 285 -12.40 -3.09 -17.94
N ASP A 286 -12.63 -2.86 -19.22
CA ASP A 286 -12.60 -3.91 -20.23
C ASP A 286 -11.15 -4.15 -20.67
N HIS A 287 -10.68 -5.39 -20.54
CA HIS A 287 -9.31 -5.82 -20.90
C HIS A 287 -9.30 -6.76 -22.10
N ARG A 288 -10.41 -6.88 -22.83
CA ARG A 288 -10.49 -7.66 -24.07
C ARG A 288 -9.77 -6.94 -25.21
N ASP A 289 -9.29 -7.72 -26.17
CA ASP A 289 -8.62 -7.16 -27.35
C ASP A 289 -9.56 -6.21 -28.11
N GLY A 290 -9.08 -4.99 -28.38
CA GLY A 290 -9.85 -3.94 -29.07
C GLY A 290 -10.78 -3.13 -28.18
N ALA A 291 -10.79 -3.35 -26.86
CA ALA A 291 -11.53 -2.50 -25.93
C ALA A 291 -10.95 -1.07 -25.88
N GLU A 292 -11.81 -0.07 -26.01
CA GLU A 292 -11.44 1.32 -25.79
C GLU A 292 -11.28 1.59 -24.30
N ARG A 293 -10.15 2.19 -23.92
CA ARG A 293 -9.91 2.57 -22.53
C ARG A 293 -10.72 3.84 -22.23
N PRO A 294 -11.53 3.86 -21.16
CA PRO A 294 -12.19 5.07 -20.73
C PRO A 294 -11.16 6.16 -20.42
N GLU A 295 -11.36 7.33 -21.00
CA GLU A 295 -10.52 8.50 -20.73
C GLU A 295 -11.01 9.23 -19.47
N PRO A 296 -10.11 9.76 -18.64
CA PRO A 296 -10.48 10.55 -17.47
C PRO A 296 -11.18 11.85 -17.89
N HIS A 297 -12.17 12.27 -17.11
CA HIS A 297 -12.80 13.57 -17.26
C HIS A 297 -11.73 14.67 -17.24
N THR A 298 -11.78 15.53 -18.26
CA THR A 298 -10.87 16.67 -18.41
C THR A 298 -11.69 17.87 -18.86
N ALA A 299 -11.68 18.91 -18.04
CA ALA A 299 -12.45 20.13 -18.26
C ALA A 299 -12.00 20.84 -19.55
N GLU A 300 -12.95 21.53 -20.18
CA GLU A 300 -12.70 22.37 -21.35
C GLU A 300 -11.73 23.51 -21.03
N GLN A 301 -11.12 24.09 -22.07
CA GLN A 301 -10.21 25.21 -21.93
C GLN A 301 -10.94 26.45 -21.37
N ALA A 302 -10.37 27.04 -20.32
CA ALA A 302 -10.86 28.24 -19.67
C ALA A 302 -9.79 29.33 -19.66
N GLN A 303 -10.21 30.60 -19.59
CA GLN A 303 -9.26 31.71 -19.54
C GLN A 303 -8.61 31.80 -18.15
N PRO A 304 -7.28 31.96 -18.06
CA PRO A 304 -6.63 32.16 -16.79
C PRO A 304 -7.06 33.49 -16.15
N PRO A 305 -7.15 33.55 -14.81
CA PRO A 305 -7.45 34.80 -14.11
C PRO A 305 -6.29 35.78 -14.27
N ALA A 306 -6.60 37.08 -14.32
CA ALA A 306 -5.58 38.13 -14.46
C ALA A 306 -4.68 38.26 -13.21
N PHE A 307 -5.22 37.94 -12.03
CA PHE A 307 -4.52 37.93 -10.76
C PHE A 307 -5.18 36.96 -9.79
N VAL A 308 -4.49 36.62 -8.71
CA VAL A 308 -5.05 35.96 -7.53
C VAL A 308 -4.59 36.70 -6.27
N VAL A 309 -5.39 36.66 -5.21
CA VAL A 309 -4.98 37.12 -3.88
C VAL A 309 -4.77 35.90 -3.00
N ALA A 310 -3.60 35.76 -2.40
CA ALA A 310 -3.30 34.75 -1.41
C ALA A 310 -3.52 35.32 -0.02
N GLU A 311 -4.47 34.72 0.70
CA GLU A 311 -4.79 35.05 2.08
C GLU A 311 -4.20 33.93 2.97
N GLY A 312 -3.27 34.30 3.84
CA GLY A 312 -2.59 33.37 4.75
C GLY A 312 -1.57 32.41 4.09
N ASP A 313 -1.16 31.37 4.83
CA ASP A 313 -0.20 30.35 4.35
C ASP A 313 -0.93 29.15 3.77
N LEU A 314 -0.76 28.89 2.45
CA LEU A 314 -1.28 27.73 1.70
C LEU A 314 -0.76 26.37 2.18
N GLY A 315 0.15 26.35 3.17
CA GLY A 315 0.61 25.15 3.85
C GLY A 315 1.23 24.15 2.86
N PRO A 316 0.69 22.91 2.73
CA PRO A 316 1.17 21.94 1.75
C PRO A 316 1.15 22.42 0.29
N ALA A 317 0.35 23.45 -0.03
CA ALA A 317 0.21 24.02 -1.36
C ALA A 317 0.95 25.36 -1.55
N SER A 318 1.80 25.77 -0.60
CA SER A 318 2.60 27.01 -0.68
C SER A 318 3.42 27.17 -1.97
N GLU A 319 3.90 26.07 -2.56
CA GLU A 319 4.63 26.11 -3.84
C GLU A 319 3.77 26.64 -5.01
N LEU A 320 2.44 26.57 -4.92
CA LEU A 320 1.55 27.11 -5.95
C LEU A 320 1.79 28.61 -6.20
N LEU A 321 2.11 29.40 -5.17
CA LEU A 321 2.34 30.83 -5.34
C LEU A 321 3.51 31.12 -6.29
N ALA A 322 4.58 30.31 -6.22
CA ALA A 322 5.70 30.42 -7.14
C ALA A 322 5.28 30.03 -8.57
N LEU A 323 4.56 28.92 -8.72
CA LEU A 323 4.08 28.45 -10.03
C LEU A 323 3.13 29.45 -10.71
N ILE A 324 2.25 30.10 -9.94
CA ILE A 324 1.32 31.11 -10.43
C ILE A 324 2.08 32.34 -10.96
N ARG A 325 3.11 32.80 -10.25
CA ARG A 325 3.98 33.89 -10.72
C ARG A 325 4.75 33.51 -11.98
N GLU A 326 5.29 32.30 -12.04
CA GLU A 326 6.02 31.77 -13.20
C GLU A 326 5.13 31.67 -14.44
N ALA A 327 3.83 31.40 -14.27
CA ALA A 327 2.83 31.39 -15.34
C ALA A 327 2.41 32.81 -15.79
N GLY A 328 2.97 33.87 -15.21
CA GLY A 328 2.69 35.26 -15.55
C GLY A 328 1.40 35.83 -14.93
N ILE A 329 0.80 35.12 -13.97
CA ILE A 329 -0.38 35.57 -13.24
C ILE A 329 0.08 36.37 -12.02
N HIS A 330 -0.49 37.56 -11.84
CA HIS A 330 -0.13 38.42 -10.72
C HIS A 330 -0.64 37.86 -9.39
N VAL A 331 0.24 37.72 -8.39
CA VAL A 331 -0.11 37.27 -7.04
C VAL A 331 0.00 38.45 -6.07
N ARG A 332 -1.09 38.75 -5.37
CA ARG A 332 -1.11 39.65 -4.22
C ARG A 332 -1.15 38.81 -2.94
N GLU A 333 -0.42 39.22 -1.91
CA GLU A 333 -0.43 38.53 -0.61
C GLU A 333 -1.04 39.47 0.43
N GLU A 334 -1.98 38.94 1.21
CA GLU A 334 -2.65 39.65 2.30
C GLU A 334 -2.50 38.82 3.59
N ASP A 335 -2.03 39.48 4.66
CA ASP A 335 -1.97 38.88 5.98
C ASP A 335 -3.39 38.84 6.56
N GLU A 336 -3.97 37.64 6.74
CA GLU A 336 -5.27 37.45 7.36
C GLU A 336 -5.23 36.50 8.56
N ASP A 337 -6.05 36.81 9.59
CA ASP A 337 -6.23 36.01 10.81
C ASP A 337 -7.29 34.89 10.64
N HIS A 338 -7.97 34.77 9.49
CA HIS A 338 -9.20 33.97 9.32
C HIS A 338 -9.18 32.98 8.13
N GLY A 339 -8.06 32.28 7.96
CA GLY A 339 -7.97 31.08 7.12
C GLY A 339 -7.02 31.20 5.93
N THR A 340 -6.84 30.08 5.24
CA THR A 340 -5.86 29.91 4.16
C THR A 340 -6.59 29.68 2.85
N ARG A 341 -6.50 30.60 1.88
CA ARG A 341 -7.19 30.47 0.58
C ARG A 341 -6.59 31.36 -0.51
N LEU A 342 -6.94 31.05 -1.75
CA LEU A 342 -6.75 31.94 -2.90
C LEU A 342 -8.09 32.59 -3.27
N VAL A 343 -8.12 33.91 -3.37
CA VAL A 343 -9.28 34.66 -3.88
C VAL A 343 -9.09 34.98 -5.36
N LEU A 344 -10.09 34.60 -6.15
CA LEU A 344 -10.13 34.81 -7.60
C LEU A 344 -10.72 36.19 -7.92
N PRO A 345 -10.48 36.75 -9.13
CA PRO A 345 -11.00 38.08 -9.52
C PRO A 345 -12.52 38.21 -9.47
N GLY A 346 -13.26 37.09 -9.52
CA GLY A 346 -14.71 37.06 -9.33
C GLY A 346 -15.19 37.21 -7.90
N GLY A 347 -14.29 37.19 -6.91
CA GLY A 347 -14.62 37.15 -5.48
C GLY A 347 -14.83 35.73 -4.94
N GLY A 348 -14.88 34.73 -5.81
CA GLY A 348 -14.91 33.33 -5.42
C GLY A 348 -13.56 32.85 -4.88
N GLN A 349 -13.60 31.78 -4.10
CA GLN A 349 -12.48 31.30 -3.31
C GLN A 349 -12.02 29.94 -3.80
N LEU A 350 -10.72 29.69 -3.70
CA LEU A 350 -10.07 28.44 -4.02
C LEU A 350 -9.30 27.95 -2.78
N ALA A 351 -9.66 26.77 -2.30
CA ALA A 351 -9.12 26.19 -1.07
C ALA A 351 -8.50 24.81 -1.31
N LEU A 352 -7.43 24.47 -0.59
CA LEU A 352 -6.88 23.12 -0.60
C LEU A 352 -7.87 22.16 0.05
N ALA A 353 -8.01 20.96 -0.50
CA ALA A 353 -8.85 19.90 0.04
C ALA A 353 -8.60 19.69 1.54
N ASP A 354 -9.66 19.87 2.30
CA ASP A 354 -9.79 19.59 3.73
C ASP A 354 -10.92 18.56 3.93
N GLY A 355 -11.36 18.36 5.17
CA GLY A 355 -12.46 17.44 5.44
C GLY A 355 -13.85 18.01 5.16
N GLN A 356 -13.96 19.20 4.57
CA GLN A 356 -15.20 19.95 4.39
C GLN A 356 -15.75 19.84 2.96
N THR A 357 -16.97 20.33 2.76
CA THR A 357 -17.67 20.30 1.47
C THR A 357 -17.91 21.71 0.95
N SER A 358 -17.86 21.89 -0.37
CA SER A 358 -18.07 23.21 -0.97
C SER A 358 -19.50 23.74 -0.77
N VAL A 359 -20.50 22.85 -0.58
CA VAL A 359 -21.89 23.24 -0.26
C VAL A 359 -22.03 24.00 1.07
N GLU A 360 -21.05 23.92 1.97
CA GLU A 360 -21.05 24.69 3.23
C GLU A 360 -20.73 26.18 3.01
N PHE A 361 -20.26 26.52 1.81
CA PHE A 361 -19.78 27.86 1.47
C PHE A 361 -20.47 28.40 0.23
N ARG A 362 -20.56 29.74 0.16
CA ARG A 362 -21.33 30.40 -0.89
C ARG A 362 -20.68 30.36 -2.27
N ASP A 363 -19.35 30.38 -2.34
CA ASP A 363 -18.62 30.45 -3.62
C ASP A 363 -17.18 29.94 -3.48
N VAL A 364 -17.04 28.67 -3.10
CA VAL A 364 -15.74 27.99 -2.91
C VAL A 364 -15.60 26.88 -3.95
N VAL A 365 -14.38 26.76 -4.47
CA VAL A 365 -13.87 25.60 -5.21
C VAL A 365 -12.75 24.99 -4.39
N TYR A 366 -12.79 23.67 -4.19
CA TYR A 366 -11.68 22.93 -3.61
C TYR A 366 -10.75 22.41 -4.70
N PHE A 367 -9.44 22.38 -4.46
CA PHE A 367 -8.47 21.66 -5.26
C PHE A 367 -7.77 20.59 -4.43
N ASP A 368 -7.51 19.44 -5.04
CA ASP A 368 -6.97 18.28 -4.32
C ASP A 368 -5.47 18.45 -3.99
N LEU A 369 -5.02 17.65 -3.04
CA LEU A 369 -3.60 17.55 -2.67
C LEU A 369 -2.78 16.95 -3.82
N ALA A 370 -1.73 17.65 -4.25
CA ALA A 370 -0.68 17.06 -5.07
C ALA A 370 0.52 16.61 -4.24
N LEU A 371 1.14 15.49 -4.63
CA LEU A 371 2.43 15.10 -4.07
C LEU A 371 3.51 16.15 -4.36
N ASP A 372 3.45 16.76 -5.54
CA ASP A 372 4.38 17.79 -6.02
C ASP A 372 3.63 18.60 -7.08
N TYR A 373 3.21 19.82 -6.75
CA TYR A 373 2.40 20.66 -7.65
C TYR A 373 3.15 21.06 -8.91
N ARG A 374 4.48 21.14 -8.86
CA ARG A 374 5.29 21.48 -10.03
C ARG A 374 5.29 20.32 -11.03
N ARG A 375 5.46 19.09 -10.55
CA ARG A 375 5.55 17.88 -11.38
C ARG A 375 4.19 17.28 -11.76
N ALA A 376 3.14 17.54 -10.98
CA ALA A 376 1.81 17.03 -11.27
C ALA A 376 1.35 17.47 -12.67
N THR A 377 0.77 16.56 -13.45
CA THR A 377 0.22 16.88 -14.78
C THR A 377 -1.28 17.07 -14.74
N ARG A 378 -1.93 16.72 -13.63
CA ARG A 378 -3.37 16.83 -13.41
C ARG A 378 -3.67 17.34 -12.02
N ILE A 379 -4.80 18.03 -11.87
CA ILE A 379 -5.39 18.42 -10.59
C ILE A 379 -6.88 18.09 -10.62
N ALA A 380 -7.44 17.72 -9.47
CA ALA A 380 -8.88 17.60 -9.30
C ALA A 380 -9.43 18.87 -8.65
N LEU A 381 -10.58 19.35 -9.16
CA LEU A 381 -11.37 20.43 -8.57
C LEU A 381 -12.73 19.90 -8.13
N SER A 382 -13.23 20.37 -7.00
CA SER A 382 -14.57 20.09 -6.49
C SER A 382 -15.33 21.41 -6.29
N ALA A 383 -16.58 21.44 -6.72
CA ALA A 383 -17.47 22.58 -6.58
C ALA A 383 -18.90 22.09 -6.37
N SER A 384 -19.68 22.86 -5.60
CA SER A 384 -21.09 22.56 -5.36
C SER A 384 -21.93 23.03 -6.54
N GLN A 385 -23.20 22.63 -6.57
CA GLN A 385 -24.13 23.11 -7.59
C GLN A 385 -24.42 24.62 -7.46
N ASP A 386 -24.18 25.18 -6.27
CA ASP A 386 -24.40 26.60 -5.96
C ASP A 386 -23.15 27.47 -6.20
N THR A 387 -21.97 26.85 -6.38
CA THR A 387 -20.73 27.57 -6.71
C THR A 387 -20.88 28.26 -8.06
N ALA A 388 -20.46 29.53 -8.14
CA ALA A 388 -20.65 30.30 -9.36
C ALA A 388 -19.85 29.70 -10.52
N SER A 389 -20.48 29.60 -11.71
CA SER A 389 -19.84 29.03 -12.91
C SER A 389 -18.56 29.78 -13.29
N ARG A 390 -18.54 31.09 -13.01
CA ARG A 390 -17.37 31.95 -13.18
C ARG A 390 -16.20 31.52 -12.29
N THR A 391 -16.47 31.22 -11.01
CA THR A 391 -15.45 30.82 -10.03
C THR A 391 -14.81 29.51 -10.44
N LEU A 392 -15.61 28.52 -10.85
CA LEU A 392 -15.08 27.26 -11.38
C LEU A 392 -14.27 27.46 -12.67
N ALA A 393 -14.72 28.35 -13.57
CA ALA A 393 -13.99 28.65 -14.81
C ALA A 393 -12.65 29.35 -14.53
N GLU A 394 -12.62 30.33 -13.62
CA GLU A 394 -11.39 31.02 -13.20
C GLU A 394 -10.41 30.05 -12.52
N ALA A 395 -10.89 29.16 -11.63
CA ALA A 395 -10.08 28.11 -11.02
C ALA A 395 -9.53 27.12 -12.06
N THR A 396 -10.36 26.70 -13.01
CA THR A 396 -9.97 25.81 -14.11
C THR A 396 -8.88 26.46 -14.97
N GLY A 397 -9.09 27.70 -15.39
CA GLY A 397 -8.14 28.46 -16.21
C GLY A 397 -6.82 28.72 -15.49
N LEU A 398 -6.86 28.95 -14.16
CA LEU A 398 -5.68 29.07 -13.32
C LEU A 398 -4.81 27.82 -13.45
N PHE A 399 -5.34 26.64 -13.10
CA PHE A 399 -4.54 25.41 -13.13
C PHE A 399 -4.15 24.98 -14.55
N GLN A 400 -4.97 25.27 -15.57
CA GLN A 400 -4.58 25.06 -16.98
C GLN A 400 -3.38 25.91 -17.38
N ALA A 401 -3.30 27.18 -16.95
CA ALA A 401 -2.12 28.02 -17.17
C ALA A 401 -0.87 27.52 -16.42
N LEU A 402 -1.05 26.76 -15.32
CA LEU A 402 0.04 26.04 -14.64
C LEU A 402 0.41 24.71 -15.35
N GLY A 403 -0.14 24.46 -16.54
CA GLY A 403 0.12 23.27 -17.35
C GLY A 403 -0.59 22.01 -16.86
N LYS A 404 -1.67 22.13 -16.08
CA LYS A 404 -2.41 20.98 -15.54
C LYS A 404 -3.63 20.65 -16.39
N GLN A 405 -3.88 19.36 -16.61
CA GLN A 405 -5.21 18.87 -16.95
C GLN A 405 -6.10 18.99 -15.71
N VAL A 406 -7.33 19.48 -15.88
CA VAL A 406 -8.24 19.73 -14.75
C VAL A 406 -9.37 18.72 -14.78
N SER A 407 -9.55 17.96 -13.70
CA SER A 407 -10.70 17.05 -13.55
C SER A 407 -11.68 17.68 -12.57
N VAL A 408 -12.85 18.11 -13.03
CA VAL A 408 -13.91 18.51 -12.10
C VAL A 408 -14.62 17.25 -11.61
N ILE A 409 -14.74 17.11 -10.30
CA ILE A 409 -15.39 15.99 -9.61
C ILE A 409 -16.59 16.52 -8.81
N GLY A 410 -17.48 15.63 -8.39
CA GLY A 410 -18.59 15.96 -7.49
C GLY A 410 -18.11 16.41 -6.11
N ASP A 411 -18.99 17.08 -5.38
CA ASP A 411 -18.69 17.65 -4.06
C ASP A 411 -18.53 16.57 -2.99
N VAL A 412 -17.31 16.01 -2.89
CA VAL A 412 -16.93 14.99 -1.91
C VAL A 412 -15.87 15.54 -0.95
N PRO A 413 -16.09 15.47 0.38
CA PRO A 413 -15.15 15.98 1.36
C PRO A 413 -13.84 15.19 1.33
N GLY A 414 -12.72 15.88 1.51
CA GLY A 414 -11.38 15.30 1.40
C GLY A 414 -10.96 14.87 -0.01
N MET A 415 -11.79 15.14 -1.03
CA MET A 415 -11.52 14.87 -2.45
C MET A 415 -11.04 13.45 -2.74
N ILE A 416 -9.92 13.23 -3.43
CA ILE A 416 -9.40 11.89 -3.79
C ILE A 416 -8.07 11.64 -3.10
N VAL A 417 -7.06 12.46 -3.35
CA VAL A 417 -5.70 12.26 -2.85
C VAL A 417 -5.63 12.60 -1.37
N ALA A 418 -6.17 13.76 -0.96
CA ALA A 418 -6.06 14.25 0.40
C ALA A 418 -6.65 13.26 1.42
N ARG A 419 -7.90 12.81 1.24
CA ARG A 419 -8.52 11.78 2.09
C ARG A 419 -7.75 10.46 2.11
N THR A 420 -7.23 10.03 0.96
CA THR A 420 -6.50 8.78 0.85
C THR A 420 -5.21 8.82 1.66
N VAL A 421 -4.41 9.88 1.47
CA VAL A 421 -3.14 10.07 2.18
C VAL A 421 -3.38 10.26 3.68
N ALA A 422 -4.37 11.05 4.08
CA ALA A 422 -4.68 11.25 5.50
C ALA A 422 -5.04 9.93 6.21
N ARG A 423 -5.84 9.05 5.58
CA ARG A 423 -6.16 7.72 6.13
C ARG A 423 -4.94 6.79 6.19
N ILE A 424 -4.06 6.83 5.20
CA ILE A 424 -2.80 6.06 5.21
C ILE A 424 -1.91 6.52 6.38
N VAL A 425 -1.78 7.83 6.59
CA VAL A 425 -1.02 8.43 7.69
C VAL A 425 -1.62 8.02 9.05
N ASP A 426 -2.95 8.11 9.22
CA ASP A 426 -3.63 7.72 10.46
C ASP A 426 -3.38 6.24 10.83
N LEU A 427 -3.55 5.33 9.87
CA LEU A 427 -3.32 3.90 10.12
C LEU A 427 -1.84 3.59 10.41
N ALA A 428 -0.91 4.35 9.85
CA ALA A 428 0.51 4.22 10.17
C ALA A 428 0.81 4.65 11.61
N HIS A 429 0.29 5.79 12.05
CA HIS A 429 0.41 6.23 13.45
C HIS A 429 -0.23 5.24 14.43
N ASP A 430 -1.42 4.71 14.11
CA ASP A 430 -2.09 3.67 14.91
C ASP A 430 -1.27 2.37 14.97
N ALA A 431 -0.61 1.98 13.87
CA ALA A 431 0.25 0.80 13.83
C ALA A 431 1.48 0.97 14.75
N VAL A 432 2.16 2.12 14.71
CA VAL A 432 3.30 2.41 15.59
C VAL A 432 2.88 2.45 17.05
N ALA A 433 1.79 3.14 17.36
CA ALA A 433 1.30 3.26 18.74
C ALA A 433 0.90 1.91 19.36
N LYS A 434 0.51 0.94 18.53
CA LYS A 434 0.21 -0.44 18.93
C LYS A 434 1.43 -1.38 18.91
N GLY A 435 2.63 -0.85 18.67
CA GLY A 435 3.85 -1.64 18.65
C GLY A 435 3.94 -2.61 17.48
N VAL A 436 3.26 -2.34 16.36
CA VAL A 436 3.29 -3.23 15.19
C VAL A 436 4.64 -3.20 14.51
N ALA A 437 5.19 -2.02 14.25
CA ALA A 437 6.48 -1.83 13.59
C ALA A 437 7.02 -0.42 13.89
N THR A 438 8.28 -0.16 13.53
CA THR A 438 8.88 1.17 13.64
C THR A 438 8.38 2.10 12.51
N GLN A 439 8.54 3.42 12.67
CA GLN A 439 8.20 4.37 11.60
C GLN A 439 9.01 4.11 10.32
N GLU A 440 10.30 3.79 10.47
CA GLU A 440 11.22 3.52 9.35
C GLU A 440 10.84 2.24 8.60
N ASP A 441 10.50 1.17 9.33
CA ASP A 441 10.04 -0.09 8.74
C ASP A 441 8.72 0.12 7.98
N ILE A 442 7.80 0.92 8.52
CA ILE A 442 6.54 1.24 7.84
C ILE A 442 6.79 2.02 6.55
N ASP A 443 7.61 3.08 6.59
CA ASP A 443 7.96 3.86 5.40
C ASP A 443 8.63 2.97 4.34
N THR A 444 9.53 2.08 4.76
CA THR A 444 10.20 1.12 3.88
C THR A 444 9.24 0.10 3.28
N ALA A 445 8.35 -0.47 4.10
CA ALA A 445 7.36 -1.46 3.68
C ALA A 445 6.41 -0.89 2.64
N MET A 446 5.91 0.34 2.84
CA MET A 446 4.97 0.95 1.90
C MET A 446 5.63 1.35 0.58
N ARG A 447 6.87 1.85 0.62
CA ARG A 447 7.63 2.18 -0.60
C ARG A 447 8.00 0.93 -1.41
N LEU A 448 8.42 -0.15 -0.75
CA LEU A 448 8.95 -1.34 -1.44
C LEU A 448 7.89 -2.41 -1.73
N GLY A 449 6.87 -2.52 -0.89
CA GLY A 449 5.82 -3.53 -1.00
C GLY A 449 4.73 -3.14 -2.00
N VAL A 450 4.35 -1.86 -2.02
CA VAL A 450 3.25 -1.35 -2.88
C VAL A 450 3.66 -0.18 -3.76
N ASN A 451 4.96 0.16 -3.84
CA ASN A 451 5.48 1.23 -4.68
C ASN A 451 4.85 2.60 -4.40
N TYR A 452 4.55 2.90 -3.13
CA TYR A 452 4.12 4.25 -2.77
C TYR A 452 5.25 5.24 -3.05
N PRO A 453 4.90 6.46 -3.52
CA PRO A 453 5.91 7.46 -3.86
C PRO A 453 6.64 7.99 -2.62
N LEU A 454 5.99 7.97 -1.45
CA LEU A 454 6.56 8.29 -0.14
C LEU A 454 6.06 7.29 0.90
N GLY A 455 6.84 7.15 1.98
CA GLY A 455 6.37 6.48 3.19
C GLY A 455 5.29 7.30 3.92
N PRO A 456 4.37 6.67 4.68
CA PRO A 456 3.37 7.38 5.47
C PRO A 456 3.93 8.43 6.43
N PHE A 457 5.06 8.18 7.10
CA PHE A 457 5.67 9.17 7.98
C PHE A 457 6.45 10.23 7.22
N GLU A 458 6.97 9.93 6.03
CA GLU A 458 7.49 10.96 5.10
C GLU A 458 6.38 11.93 4.69
N TRP A 459 5.19 11.42 4.32
CA TRP A 459 4.01 12.26 4.09
C TRP A 459 3.63 13.06 5.33
N SER A 460 3.53 12.42 6.51
CA SER A 460 3.17 13.09 7.76
C SER A 460 4.12 14.25 8.10
N ARG A 461 5.43 14.09 7.86
CA ARG A 461 6.43 15.16 8.05
C ARG A 461 6.26 16.27 7.03
N ARG A 462 6.04 15.93 5.76
CA ARG A 462 5.94 16.89 4.66
C ARG A 462 4.67 17.73 4.70
N LEU A 463 3.53 17.13 5.06
CA LEU A 463 2.22 17.79 5.06
C LEU A 463 1.97 18.58 6.36
N GLY A 464 2.82 18.39 7.36
CA GLY A 464 2.68 19.01 8.66
C GLY A 464 1.95 18.12 9.66
N ARG A 465 2.36 18.24 10.93
CA ARG A 465 1.94 17.42 12.07
C ARG A 465 0.42 17.33 12.24
N ASN A 466 -0.29 18.44 11.99
CA ASN A 466 -1.72 18.55 12.27
C ASN A 466 -2.60 18.26 11.05
N TRP A 467 -2.05 18.22 9.85
CA TRP A 467 -2.81 18.22 8.61
C TRP A 467 -3.73 17.01 8.50
N ALA A 468 -3.20 15.80 8.69
CA ALA A 468 -3.98 14.56 8.58
C ALA A 468 -5.05 14.48 9.69
N TYR A 469 -4.75 14.97 10.90
CA TYR A 469 -5.71 15.02 11.99
C TYR A 469 -6.88 15.94 11.66
N ALA A 470 -6.59 17.20 11.29
CA ALA A 470 -7.62 18.19 10.99
C ALA A 470 -8.53 17.76 9.85
N LEU A 471 -7.95 17.25 8.75
CA LEU A 471 -8.73 16.74 7.62
C LEU A 471 -9.67 15.60 8.04
N LEU A 472 -9.16 14.62 8.81
CA LEU A 472 -9.96 13.47 9.22
C LEU A 472 -11.02 13.84 10.27
N ASP A 473 -10.74 14.79 11.17
CA ASP A 473 -11.69 15.29 12.15
C ASP A 473 -12.86 15.98 11.45
N ASP A 474 -12.57 16.90 10.52
CA ASP A 474 -13.59 17.56 9.69
C ASP A 474 -14.40 16.55 8.86
N LEU A 475 -13.73 15.56 8.26
CA LEU A 475 -14.39 14.52 7.47
C LEU A 475 -15.30 13.65 8.35
N HIS A 476 -14.88 13.35 9.58
CA HIS A 476 -15.68 12.59 10.54
C HIS A 476 -16.91 13.37 11.03
N LEU A 477 -16.83 14.69 11.16
CA LEU A 477 -17.99 15.52 11.51
C LEU A 477 -19.09 15.45 10.45
N ARG A 478 -18.73 15.33 9.17
CA ARG A 478 -19.66 15.25 8.03
C ARG A 478 -20.12 13.84 7.72
N ASP A 479 -19.24 12.86 7.92
CA ASP A 479 -19.57 11.43 7.90
C ASP A 479 -19.24 10.78 9.26
N PRO A 480 -20.19 10.84 10.22
CA PRO A 480 -20.00 10.31 11.56
C PRO A 480 -20.19 8.77 11.64
N SER A 481 -19.90 8.03 10.56
CA SER A 481 -19.89 6.55 10.55
C SER A 481 -18.79 5.93 11.43
N GLY A 482 -17.85 6.74 11.92
CA GLY A 482 -16.66 6.30 12.65
C GLY A 482 -15.52 5.85 11.74
N ARG A 483 -15.75 5.72 10.42
CA ARG A 483 -14.71 5.35 9.44
C ARG A 483 -13.56 6.35 9.39
N TYR A 484 -13.85 7.64 9.55
CA TYR A 484 -12.87 8.72 9.47
C TYR A 484 -12.40 9.23 10.84
N ALA A 485 -12.92 8.69 11.95
CA ALA A 485 -12.52 9.11 13.28
C ALA A 485 -10.98 8.99 13.42
N PRO A 486 -10.27 10.11 13.70
CA PRO A 486 -8.82 10.06 13.87
C PRO A 486 -8.44 9.10 15.00
N SER A 487 -7.39 8.31 14.80
CA SER A 487 -6.88 7.47 15.88
C SER A 487 -6.38 8.32 17.05
N LEU A 488 -6.45 7.78 18.26
CA LEU A 488 -5.86 8.43 19.44
C LEU A 488 -4.34 8.68 19.25
N ALA A 489 -3.67 7.85 18.46
CA ALA A 489 -2.26 8.02 18.10
C ALA A 489 -2.05 9.30 17.28
N LEU A 490 -2.85 9.49 16.22
CA LEU A 490 -2.79 10.68 15.38
C LEU A 490 -3.20 11.94 16.16
N TYR A 491 -4.25 11.85 16.99
CA TYR A 491 -4.62 12.93 17.92
C TYR A 491 -3.44 13.33 18.81
N ARG A 492 -2.81 12.36 19.50
CA ARG A 492 -1.65 12.65 20.36
C ARG A 492 -0.48 13.24 19.58
N HIS A 493 -0.27 12.79 18.34
CA HIS A 493 0.74 13.36 17.46
C HIS A 493 0.46 14.83 17.15
N ALA A 494 -0.78 15.18 16.78
CA ALA A 494 -1.18 16.55 16.46
C ALA A 494 -1.04 17.51 17.66
N TYR A 495 -1.41 17.06 18.86
CA TYR A 495 -1.37 17.89 20.08
C TYR A 495 -0.05 17.82 20.87
N ALA A 496 0.92 17.01 20.44
CA ALA A 496 2.23 16.98 21.08
C ALA A 496 2.92 18.33 20.86
N THR A 497 3.11 19.10 21.94
CA THR A 497 3.93 20.31 21.91
C THR A 497 5.35 19.93 21.49
N ASP A 498 5.94 20.66 20.54
CA ASP A 498 7.41 20.72 20.52
C ASP A 498 7.84 21.08 21.94
N LYS A 499 8.72 20.27 22.53
CA LYS A 499 9.23 20.54 23.88
C LYS A 499 9.56 22.03 23.93
N ARG A 500 8.88 22.79 24.80
CA ARG A 500 9.26 24.17 25.11
C ARG A 500 10.76 24.16 25.36
N GLU A 501 11.54 24.70 24.43
CA GLU A 501 12.92 25.05 24.74
C GLU A 501 12.86 26.00 25.94
N GLY A 502 13.69 25.70 26.93
CA GLY A 502 13.47 26.03 28.32
C GLY A 502 13.16 27.49 28.61
N SER A 503 12.05 27.71 29.32
CA SER A 503 12.02 28.71 30.39
C SER A 503 12.03 27.94 31.71
N ALA A 504 13.25 27.69 32.21
CA ALA A 504 13.42 27.41 33.63
C ALA A 504 13.12 28.70 34.42
N PRO A 505 12.48 28.59 35.61
CA PRO A 505 12.03 29.74 36.40
C PRO A 505 13.16 30.59 36.97
#